data_AF-A0AAN6LKY8-F1
#
_entry.id   AF-A0AAN6LKY8-F1
#
_cell.length_a   1.000
_cell.length_b   1.000
_cell.length_c   1.000
_cell.angle_alpha   90.00
_cell.angle_beta   90.00
_cell.angle_gamma   90.00
#
_symmetry.space_group_name_H-M   'P 1'
#
loop_
_entity.id
_entity.type
_entity.pdbx_description
1 polymer ?
#
loop_
_entity_poly.entity_id
_entity_poly.type
_entity_poly.pdbx_seq_one_letter_code
_entity_poly.pdbx_strand_id
1 'polypeptide(L)'
;MPPKQSQAAGPRGSVKGAPPNNPKPVPPPFYVPLNVVFYLCLLSNTLSAAFAPIQDCDEVFNYWEPTHYLTHGYGLQTWEYSPEYSIRSWLYVSLHAGIAKLTVLFSRSKTAQFYFVRMVLGLMCTACETRLYSSISRTLNPRIGVLFLMIMVFSPGIFHASTAMLPSSFTMYTSMLGVAAFMDWRGGLKTARGIMWFGIGTVLGWPFAGALVLPFLLEEVVIGFISSSLQLTIIRFVDGALRSLVFLALEVAIDSLYYRKLTIVPWNIVSYNVFGGSGKGPDIFGTEPWTFYIRNLLLNFNIWFILALLAAPLLVFQTVCRPHMTSKQTLLRTITFILPFYMWLGIFTIQPHKEERFMYPAYPFLALNAAIAFHIILAYIGSSNPKELIGRISPGVKLFWVLIPVLLAINVGLLRIVGMVTAYNAPLQVFKPLESPGIADRGNFVCFGKEWYRSPSSFFLPDNKRAKFVKSEFDGLLPGEFSEAAGQGPLPGTWTVPPGMNDQNQEDLGKYTNISQCDFLIDSFFPGDEESALQPHYILDKSTWEELSCKSFLDAKRTGLLGRIIWIPNLPFVPAKLQRKWGQYCLLGRRKADTSF
;
A
#
# COMPACT_ATOMS: atom_id res chain seq x y z
N MET A 1 47.58 12.73 -76.75
CA MET A 1 48.11 11.78 -77.77
C MET A 1 48.48 10.50 -77.03
N PRO A 2 48.30 9.30 -77.60
CA PRO A 2 47.03 8.55 -77.82
C PRO A 2 47.16 7.11 -77.21
N PRO A 3 46.39 6.07 -77.60
CA PRO A 3 44.93 5.89 -77.61
C PRO A 3 44.40 4.56 -77.00
N LYS A 4 43.06 4.54 -76.80
CA LYS A 4 42.04 3.48 -76.92
C LYS A 4 42.45 2.02 -77.19
N GLN A 5 41.73 1.08 -76.54
CA GLN A 5 41.12 -0.06 -77.22
C GLN A 5 39.71 -0.37 -76.69
N SER A 6 38.79 -0.54 -77.63
CA SER A 6 37.39 -0.94 -77.46
C SER A 6 37.17 -2.28 -78.15
N GLN A 7 36.48 -3.24 -77.52
CA GLN A 7 35.75 -4.34 -78.17
C GLN A 7 34.52 -4.62 -77.28
N ALA A 8 33.32 -4.24 -77.71
CA ALA A 8 32.40 -4.92 -78.63
C ALA A 8 31.59 -6.05 -77.96
N ALA A 9 30.28 -5.98 -78.17
CA ALA A 9 29.22 -6.63 -77.42
C ALA A 9 28.91 -8.09 -77.86
N GLY A 10 28.31 -8.86 -76.95
CA GLY A 10 27.58 -10.10 -77.20
C GLY A 10 26.26 -10.13 -76.40
N PRO A 11 25.11 -10.50 -77.00
CA PRO A 11 23.79 -10.32 -76.39
C PRO A 11 23.24 -11.60 -75.72
N ARG A 12 22.23 -11.39 -74.85
CA ARG A 12 21.13 -12.29 -74.41
C ARG A 12 21.13 -12.64 -72.92
N GLY A 13 20.02 -12.31 -72.27
CA GLY A 13 19.65 -12.86 -70.95
C GLY A 13 18.86 -11.90 -70.08
N SER A 14 17.69 -11.44 -70.52
CA SER A 14 16.75 -10.70 -69.67
C SER A 14 16.15 -11.63 -68.60
N VAL A 15 16.66 -11.57 -67.38
CA VAL A 15 15.92 -12.05 -66.20
C VAL A 15 15.36 -10.81 -65.51
N LYS A 16 14.03 -10.63 -65.62
CA LYS A 16 13.28 -9.64 -64.85
C LYS A 16 13.45 -9.97 -63.36
N GLY A 17 14.34 -9.24 -62.68
CA GLY A 17 14.41 -9.22 -61.23
C GLY A 17 13.12 -8.65 -60.66
N ALA A 18 12.47 -9.42 -59.80
CA ALA A 18 11.31 -8.97 -59.03
C ALA A 18 11.66 -7.68 -58.26
N PRO A 19 10.71 -6.73 -58.10
CA PRO A 19 10.96 -5.51 -57.35
C PRO A 19 11.33 -5.87 -55.91
N PRO A 20 12.30 -5.15 -55.29
CA PRO A 20 12.62 -5.36 -53.89
C PRO A 20 11.35 -5.05 -53.08
N ASN A 21 10.87 -6.06 -52.37
CA ASN A 21 9.82 -5.92 -51.36
C ASN A 21 10.34 -4.93 -50.31
N ASN A 22 9.99 -3.64 -50.45
CA ASN A 22 10.17 -2.66 -49.38
C ASN A 22 9.34 -3.17 -48.19
N PRO A 23 9.96 -3.67 -47.10
CA PRO A 23 9.19 -4.00 -45.92
C PRO A 23 8.59 -2.70 -45.42
N LYS A 24 7.25 -2.62 -45.35
CA LYS A 24 6.56 -1.48 -44.74
C LYS A 24 7.20 -1.21 -43.38
N PRO A 25 7.56 0.04 -43.04
CA PRO A 25 8.15 0.35 -41.75
C PRO A 25 7.22 -0.16 -40.66
N VAL A 26 7.75 -0.99 -39.77
CA VAL A 26 7.00 -1.46 -38.59
C VAL A 26 6.62 -0.21 -37.80
N PRO A 27 5.32 0.04 -37.55
CA PRO A 27 4.91 1.21 -36.79
C PRO A 27 5.59 1.19 -35.43
N PRO A 28 6.06 2.35 -34.92
CA PRO A 28 6.77 2.40 -33.66
C PRO A 28 5.88 1.84 -32.54
N PRO A 29 6.43 1.05 -31.61
CA PRO A 29 5.64 0.48 -30.53
C PRO A 29 5.01 1.60 -29.70
N PHE A 30 3.70 1.49 -29.45
CA PHE A 30 2.95 2.46 -28.64
C PHE A 30 3.55 2.58 -27.24
N TYR A 31 3.91 3.80 -26.86
CA TYR A 31 4.51 4.15 -25.58
C TYR A 31 3.78 5.37 -25.03
N VAL A 32 3.25 5.27 -23.80
CA VAL A 32 2.66 6.43 -23.12
C VAL A 32 3.80 7.32 -22.63
N PRO A 33 3.81 8.62 -22.99
CA PRO A 33 4.83 9.57 -22.53
C PRO A 33 4.93 9.63 -21.01
N LEU A 34 6.15 9.79 -20.47
CA LEU A 34 6.40 9.73 -19.03
C LEU A 34 5.67 10.82 -18.23
N ASN A 35 5.50 12.01 -18.80
CA ASN A 35 4.71 13.08 -18.19
C ASN A 35 3.23 12.68 -18.05
N VAL A 36 2.66 12.02 -19.06
CA VAL A 36 1.27 11.53 -18.99
C VAL A 36 1.14 10.43 -17.94
N VAL A 37 2.09 9.49 -17.90
CA VAL A 37 2.15 8.45 -16.85
C VAL A 37 2.20 9.08 -15.46
N PHE A 38 3.09 10.05 -15.27
CA PHE A 38 3.22 10.77 -14.01
C PHE A 38 1.91 11.45 -13.61
N TYR A 39 1.23 12.15 -14.52
CA TYR A 39 -0.04 12.81 -14.20
C TYR A 39 -1.19 11.83 -13.88
N LEU A 40 -1.26 10.69 -14.56
CA LEU A 40 -2.28 9.67 -14.27
C LEU A 40 -2.09 9.04 -12.89
N CYS A 41 -0.86 8.65 -12.57
CA CYS A 41 -0.49 8.16 -11.23
C CYS A 41 -0.71 9.24 -10.16
N LEU A 42 -0.29 10.49 -10.44
CA LEU A 42 -0.46 11.61 -9.51
C LEU A 42 -1.93 11.87 -9.21
N LEU A 43 -2.80 11.84 -10.22
CA LEU A 43 -4.23 12.02 -10.03
C LEU A 43 -4.81 10.92 -9.13
N SER A 44 -4.51 9.65 -9.42
CA SER A 44 -4.96 8.52 -8.60
C SER A 44 -4.51 8.64 -7.14
N ASN A 45 -3.21 8.88 -6.94
CA ASN A 45 -2.61 8.95 -5.61
C ASN A 45 -3.05 10.21 -4.83
N THR A 46 -3.33 11.33 -5.52
CA THR A 46 -3.93 12.53 -4.92
C THR A 46 -5.37 12.28 -4.47
N LEU A 47 -6.16 11.58 -5.28
CA LEU A 47 -7.51 11.18 -4.89
C LEU A 47 -7.48 10.24 -3.68
N SER A 48 -6.50 9.34 -3.60
CA SER A 48 -6.31 8.50 -2.41
C SER A 48 -5.91 9.32 -1.18
N ALA A 49 -4.97 10.25 -1.32
CA ALA A 49 -4.55 11.12 -0.23
C ALA A 49 -5.75 11.90 0.35
N ALA A 50 -6.64 12.39 -0.51
CA ALA A 50 -7.80 13.17 -0.12
C ALA A 50 -8.96 12.33 0.45
N PHE A 51 -9.23 11.15 -0.13
CA PHE A 51 -10.51 10.46 0.09
C PHE A 51 -10.39 9.05 0.68
N ALA A 52 -9.22 8.39 0.61
CA ALA A 52 -9.12 7.03 1.11
C ALA A 52 -9.28 6.99 2.64
N PRO A 53 -10.21 6.15 3.18
CA PRO A 53 -10.31 5.95 4.61
C PRO A 53 -9.04 5.29 5.16
N ILE A 54 -8.77 5.48 6.45
CA ILE A 54 -7.77 4.70 7.17
C ILE A 54 -8.40 3.33 7.47
N GLN A 55 -7.74 2.26 7.03
CA GLN A 55 -8.28 0.90 7.13
C GLN A 55 -7.65 0.08 8.25
N ASP A 56 -6.56 0.57 8.83
CA ASP A 56 -5.73 -0.14 9.77
C ASP A 56 -5.47 0.72 11.00
N CYS A 57 -5.75 0.19 12.18
CA CYS A 57 -5.50 0.88 13.44
C CYS A 57 -4.01 1.05 13.74
N ASP A 58 -3.14 0.18 13.21
CA ASP A 58 -1.70 0.37 13.31
C ASP A 58 -1.23 1.59 12.53
N GLU A 59 -1.84 1.90 11.38
CA GLU A 59 -1.53 3.14 10.68
C GLU A 59 -1.69 4.36 11.62
N VAL A 60 -2.74 4.33 12.44
CA VAL A 60 -3.06 5.39 13.40
C VAL A 60 -2.12 5.35 14.60
N PHE A 61 -2.20 4.29 15.40
CA PHE A 61 -1.58 4.27 16.73
C PHE A 61 -0.08 4.00 16.68
N ASN A 62 0.42 3.35 15.63
CA ASN A 62 1.85 3.11 15.47
C ASN A 62 2.58 4.15 14.62
N TYR A 63 1.88 5.00 13.85
CA TYR A 63 2.57 5.95 12.96
C TYR A 63 1.99 7.36 13.03
N TRP A 64 0.68 7.55 12.88
CA TRP A 64 0.08 8.90 12.98
C TRP A 64 0.18 9.49 14.39
N GLU A 65 -0.13 8.73 15.45
CA GLU A 65 -0.05 9.21 16.83
C GLU A 65 1.38 9.52 17.29
N PRO A 66 2.41 8.68 17.04
CA PRO A 66 3.80 9.04 17.29
C PRO A 66 4.27 10.26 16.47
N THR A 67 3.80 10.40 15.22
CA THR A 67 4.09 11.60 14.42
C THR A 67 3.46 12.84 15.02
N HIS A 68 2.21 12.72 15.47
CA HIS A 68 1.53 13.78 16.20
C HIS A 68 2.30 14.15 17.48
N TYR A 69 2.80 13.16 18.22
CA TYR A 69 3.65 13.39 19.39
C TYR A 69 4.93 14.18 19.06
N LEU A 70 5.69 13.79 18.03
CA LEU A 70 6.92 14.50 17.63
C LEU A 70 6.67 15.94 17.15
N THR A 71 5.45 16.26 16.72
CA THR A 71 5.06 17.56 16.17
C THR A 71 4.37 18.47 17.18
N HIS A 72 3.57 17.90 18.10
CA HIS A 72 2.69 18.63 19.02
C HIS A 72 2.96 18.38 20.50
N GLY A 73 3.81 17.40 20.84
CA GLY A 73 4.23 17.13 22.23
C GLY A 73 3.26 16.30 23.06
N TYR A 74 2.16 15.81 22.48
CA TYR A 74 1.22 14.87 23.09
C TYR A 74 0.64 13.92 22.03
N GLY A 75 0.05 12.81 22.48
CA GLY A 75 -0.54 11.79 21.61
C GLY A 75 -0.59 10.45 22.31
N LEU A 76 -1.00 9.43 21.55
CA LEU A 76 -1.07 8.06 22.04
C LEU A 76 0.12 7.22 21.57
N GLN A 77 0.43 6.17 22.32
CA GLN A 77 1.50 5.21 22.02
C GLN A 77 1.05 3.79 22.29
N THR A 78 1.49 2.86 21.45
CA THR A 78 1.38 1.43 21.70
C THR A 78 2.53 0.96 22.61
N TRP A 79 2.44 -0.26 23.13
CA TRP A 79 3.53 -0.91 23.85
C TRP A 79 4.81 -1.00 23.00
N GLU A 80 4.68 -1.04 21.67
CA GLU A 80 5.79 -1.20 20.75
C GLU A 80 6.78 -0.02 20.75
N TYR A 81 6.32 1.17 21.20
CA TYR A 81 7.14 2.35 21.45
C TYR A 81 7.71 2.45 22.87
N SER A 82 7.34 1.54 23.79
CA SER A 82 7.99 1.49 25.09
C SER A 82 9.47 1.14 24.93
N PRO A 83 10.40 1.86 25.60
CA PRO A 83 11.84 1.53 25.58
C PRO A 83 12.17 0.11 26.05
N GLU A 84 11.26 -0.52 26.79
CA GLU A 84 11.37 -1.93 27.20
C GLU A 84 11.43 -2.86 25.99
N TYR A 85 10.56 -2.65 25.00
CA TYR A 85 10.41 -3.50 23.82
C TYR A 85 11.11 -2.93 22.59
N SER A 86 10.93 -1.63 22.35
CA SER A 86 11.58 -0.87 21.26
C SER A 86 11.51 -1.58 19.91
N ILE A 87 10.30 -1.91 19.45
CA ILE A 87 10.08 -2.62 18.17
C ILE A 87 9.53 -1.71 17.06
N ARG A 88 9.49 -0.39 17.31
CA ARG A 88 9.15 0.63 16.30
C ARG A 88 10.28 1.63 16.16
N SER A 89 10.55 2.05 14.92
CA SER A 89 11.64 2.97 14.64
C SER A 89 11.17 4.42 14.76
N TRP A 90 11.85 5.20 15.60
CA TRP A 90 11.68 6.64 15.68
C TRP A 90 12.23 7.35 14.46
N LEU A 91 13.24 6.80 13.76
CA LEU A 91 13.70 7.33 12.49
C LEU A 91 12.57 7.36 11.46
N TYR A 92 11.84 6.26 11.31
CA TYR A 92 10.73 6.18 10.34
C TYR A 92 9.68 7.28 10.60
N VAL A 93 9.24 7.44 11.85
CA VAL A 93 8.28 8.48 12.25
C VAL A 93 8.86 9.89 12.09
N SER A 94 10.13 10.09 12.44
CA SER A 94 10.80 11.40 12.36
C SER A 94 10.86 11.95 10.94
N LEU A 95 11.05 11.10 9.93
CA LEU A 95 11.00 11.50 8.52
C LEU A 95 9.65 12.14 8.17
N HIS A 96 8.56 11.51 8.61
CA HIS A 96 7.20 11.98 8.36
C HIS A 96 6.83 13.18 9.23
N ALA A 97 7.30 13.24 10.47
CA ALA A 97 7.15 14.40 11.35
C ALA A 97 7.85 15.64 10.77
N GLY A 98 9.02 15.45 10.13
CA GLY A 98 9.71 16.48 9.36
C GLY A 98 8.83 17.02 8.23
N ILE A 99 8.23 16.13 7.43
CA ILE A 99 7.28 16.51 6.37
C ILE A 99 6.08 17.26 6.95
N ALA A 100 5.47 16.76 8.03
CA ALA A 100 4.34 17.42 8.69
C ALA A 100 4.70 18.84 9.13
N LYS A 101 5.89 19.05 9.73
CA LYS A 101 6.39 20.38 10.15
C LYS A 101 6.60 21.34 8.98
N LEU A 102 6.96 20.87 7.79
CA LEU A 102 7.07 21.73 6.61
C LEU A 102 5.72 22.37 6.22
N THR A 103 4.60 21.74 6.54
CA THR A 103 3.25 22.30 6.30
C THR A 103 3.04 23.62 7.03
N VAL A 104 3.71 23.85 8.16
CA VAL A 104 3.59 25.07 8.98
C VAL A 104 3.94 26.33 8.18
N LEU A 105 4.70 26.20 7.08
CA LEU A 105 5.00 27.29 6.14
C LEU A 105 3.74 27.83 5.44
N PHE A 106 2.68 27.04 5.32
CA PHE A 106 1.45 27.39 4.58
C PHE A 106 0.17 27.23 5.41
N SER A 107 0.15 26.37 6.42
CA SER A 107 -1.01 26.16 7.30
C SER A 107 -0.60 25.66 8.69
N ARG A 108 -1.22 26.21 9.73
CA ARG A 108 -1.06 25.74 11.12
C ARG A 108 -2.08 24.67 11.53
N SER A 109 -3.02 24.31 10.65
CA SER A 109 -4.03 23.29 10.94
C SER A 109 -3.39 21.90 11.02
N LYS A 110 -3.71 21.16 12.08
CA LYS A 110 -3.25 19.77 12.25
C LYS A 110 -3.81 18.84 11.18
N THR A 111 -5.08 19.01 10.81
CA THR A 111 -5.68 18.27 9.70
C THR A 111 -4.98 18.58 8.38
N ALA A 112 -4.53 19.83 8.16
CA ALA A 112 -3.72 20.15 6.98
C ALA A 112 -2.36 19.43 6.99
N GLN A 113 -1.69 19.30 8.16
CA GLN A 113 -0.45 18.53 8.28
C GLN A 113 -0.66 17.04 7.92
N PHE A 114 -1.74 16.43 8.42
CA PHE A 114 -2.12 15.06 8.09
C PHE A 114 -2.27 14.85 6.58
N TYR A 115 -3.08 15.69 5.92
CA TYR A 115 -3.28 15.60 4.46
C TYR A 115 -2.01 15.94 3.67
N PHE A 116 -1.17 16.86 4.16
CA PHE A 116 0.10 17.18 3.51
C PHE A 116 1.06 15.98 3.48
N VAL A 117 1.19 15.25 4.59
CA VAL A 117 1.97 14.01 4.63
C VAL A 117 1.43 12.99 3.63
N ARG A 118 0.11 12.78 3.59
CA ARG A 118 -0.52 11.86 2.60
C ARG A 118 -0.26 12.28 1.15
N MET A 119 -0.30 13.58 0.86
CA MET A 119 0.02 14.11 -0.47
C MET A 119 1.48 13.85 -0.86
N VAL A 120 2.42 14.02 0.08
CA VAL A 120 3.84 13.75 -0.15
C VAL A 120 4.09 12.25 -0.37
N LEU A 121 3.43 11.38 0.42
CA LEU A 121 3.44 9.93 0.20
C LEU A 121 2.93 9.57 -1.21
N GLY A 122 1.79 10.14 -1.62
CA GLY A 122 1.23 9.94 -2.95
C GLY A 122 2.15 10.43 -4.07
N LEU A 123 2.86 11.55 -3.88
CA LEU A 123 3.86 12.04 -4.82
C LEU A 123 5.08 11.11 -4.90
N MET A 124 5.56 10.60 -3.77
CA MET A 124 6.66 9.62 -3.72
C MET A 124 6.26 8.32 -4.42
N CYS A 125 5.05 7.80 -4.17
CA CYS A 125 4.51 6.64 -4.86
C CYS A 125 4.47 6.88 -6.38
N THR A 126 3.92 8.02 -6.81
CA THR A 126 3.84 8.43 -8.23
C THR A 126 5.20 8.42 -8.91
N ALA A 127 6.24 8.94 -8.25
CA ALA A 127 7.60 8.96 -8.79
C ALA A 127 8.15 7.53 -8.96
N CYS A 128 7.89 6.65 -7.99
CA CYS A 128 8.30 5.25 -8.03
C CYS A 128 7.57 4.46 -9.12
N GLU A 129 6.25 4.64 -9.24
CA GLU A 129 5.41 4.02 -10.29
C GLU A 129 5.88 4.44 -11.69
N THR A 130 6.11 5.74 -11.89
CA THR A 130 6.61 6.28 -13.17
C THR A 130 7.99 5.73 -13.50
N ARG A 131 8.87 5.62 -12.51
CA ARG A 131 10.22 5.07 -12.68
C ARG A 131 10.19 3.59 -13.05
N LEU A 132 9.31 2.81 -12.43
CA LEU A 132 9.15 1.39 -12.70
C LEU A 132 8.48 1.15 -14.06
N TYR A 133 7.41 1.87 -14.39
CA TYR A 133 6.79 1.86 -15.72
C TYR A 133 7.84 2.12 -16.82
N SER A 134 8.71 3.10 -16.60
CA SER A 134 9.78 3.44 -17.53
C SER A 134 10.77 2.29 -17.72
N SER A 135 11.17 1.61 -16.64
CA SER A 135 12.02 0.41 -16.72
C SER A 135 11.32 -0.74 -17.43
N ILE A 136 10.07 -1.05 -17.07
CA ILE A 136 9.29 -2.14 -17.69
C ILE A 136 9.16 -1.92 -19.19
N SER A 137 8.74 -0.72 -19.61
CA SER A 137 8.49 -0.40 -21.01
C SER A 137 9.75 -0.49 -21.88
N ARG A 138 10.91 -0.15 -21.30
CA ARG A 138 12.19 -0.14 -22.03
C ARG A 138 12.88 -1.50 -22.02
N THR A 139 12.77 -2.25 -20.93
CA THR A 139 13.50 -3.52 -20.76
C THR A 139 12.69 -4.72 -21.24
N LEU A 140 11.37 -4.72 -21.04
CA LEU A 140 10.51 -5.85 -21.41
C LEU A 140 9.76 -5.58 -22.71
N ASN A 141 8.70 -4.78 -22.64
CA ASN A 141 7.88 -4.39 -23.78
C ASN A 141 7.03 -3.17 -23.41
N PRO A 142 6.90 -2.16 -24.28
CA PRO A 142 6.03 -1.01 -24.03
C PRO A 142 4.58 -1.39 -23.72
N ARG A 143 4.05 -2.46 -24.34
CA ARG A 143 2.70 -2.95 -24.04
C ARG A 143 2.55 -3.48 -22.62
N ILE A 144 3.56 -4.19 -22.10
CA ILE A 144 3.56 -4.64 -20.69
C ILE A 144 3.57 -3.42 -19.77
N GLY A 145 4.33 -2.38 -20.13
CA GLY A 145 4.32 -1.10 -19.41
C GLY A 145 2.92 -0.48 -19.33
N VAL A 146 2.22 -0.37 -20.46
CA VAL A 146 0.86 0.20 -20.50
C VAL A 146 -0.13 -0.62 -19.67
N LEU A 147 -0.06 -1.96 -19.75
CA LEU A 147 -0.90 -2.84 -18.93
C LEU A 147 -0.59 -2.69 -17.44
N PHE A 148 0.70 -2.63 -17.08
CA PHE A 148 1.13 -2.37 -15.70
C PHE A 148 0.57 -1.05 -15.19
N LEU A 149 0.71 0.05 -15.95
CA LEU A 149 0.18 1.36 -15.58
C LEU A 149 -1.33 1.33 -15.31
N MET A 150 -2.08 0.68 -16.20
CA MET A 150 -3.53 0.52 -16.06
C MET A 150 -3.89 -0.22 -14.76
N ILE A 151 -3.15 -1.28 -14.43
CA ILE A 151 -3.39 -2.03 -13.19
C ILE A 151 -3.06 -1.16 -11.97
N MET A 152 -1.95 -0.42 -11.98
CA MET A 152 -1.57 0.46 -10.86
C MET A 152 -2.61 1.56 -10.61
N VAL A 153 -3.09 2.22 -11.66
CA VAL A 153 -4.02 3.37 -11.53
C VAL A 153 -5.42 2.95 -11.10
N PHE A 154 -5.92 1.79 -11.55
CA PHE A 154 -7.33 1.41 -11.36
C PHE A 154 -7.57 0.31 -10.33
N SER A 155 -6.53 -0.18 -9.64
CA SER A 155 -6.67 -1.21 -8.61
C SER A 155 -6.92 -0.61 -7.22
N PRO A 156 -8.01 -1.01 -6.52
CA PRO A 156 -8.30 -0.59 -5.15
C PRO A 156 -7.12 -0.77 -4.17
N GLY A 157 -6.36 -1.88 -4.30
CA GLY A 157 -5.22 -2.14 -3.43
C GLY A 157 -4.13 -1.07 -3.53
N ILE A 158 -3.76 -0.67 -4.76
CA ILE A 158 -2.77 0.40 -4.98
C ILE A 158 -3.33 1.75 -4.52
N PHE A 159 -4.61 2.03 -4.81
CA PHE A 159 -5.26 3.25 -4.37
C PHE A 159 -5.06 3.44 -2.86
N HIS A 160 -5.43 2.47 -2.03
CA HIS A 160 -5.23 2.56 -0.57
C HIS A 160 -3.76 2.55 -0.14
N ALA A 161 -2.94 1.64 -0.67
CA ALA A 161 -1.54 1.50 -0.26
C ALA A 161 -0.67 2.73 -0.60
N SER A 162 -0.99 3.46 -1.68
CA SER A 162 -0.19 4.58 -2.19
C SER A 162 -0.04 5.78 -1.25
N THR A 163 -0.91 5.90 -0.24
CA THR A 163 -0.88 7.03 0.72
C THR A 163 -1.00 6.61 2.17
N ALA A 164 -1.03 5.30 2.45
CA ALA A 164 -1.04 4.80 3.81
C ALA A 164 0.33 5.06 4.47
N MET A 165 0.32 5.63 5.68
CA MET A 165 1.54 5.88 6.44
C MET A 165 2.01 4.60 7.15
N LEU A 166 2.29 3.56 6.36
CA LEU A 166 2.70 2.25 6.82
C LEU A 166 4.08 1.88 6.28
N PRO A 167 4.93 1.21 7.07
CA PRO A 167 6.21 0.75 6.57
C PRO A 167 6.09 -0.22 5.39
N SER A 168 4.97 -0.93 5.28
CA SER A 168 4.63 -1.76 4.11
C SER A 168 4.47 -0.94 2.82
N SER A 169 3.86 0.24 2.88
CA SER A 169 3.76 1.18 1.74
C SER A 169 5.12 1.78 1.40
N PHE A 170 5.90 2.17 2.42
CA PHE A 170 7.28 2.63 2.21
C PHE A 170 8.14 1.55 1.52
N THR A 171 8.01 0.30 1.97
CA THR A 171 8.66 -0.87 1.37
C THR A 171 8.18 -1.12 -0.06
N MET A 172 6.90 -0.89 -0.36
CA MET A 172 6.38 -0.95 -1.72
C MET A 172 7.10 0.07 -2.63
N TYR A 173 7.31 1.30 -2.16
CA TYR A 173 8.03 2.34 -2.92
C TYR A 173 9.48 1.94 -3.21
N THR A 174 10.20 1.52 -2.18
CA THR A 174 11.60 1.12 -2.32
C THR A 174 11.74 -0.16 -3.14
N SER A 175 10.81 -1.10 -3.05
CA SER A 175 10.76 -2.28 -3.92
C SER A 175 10.60 -1.91 -5.39
N MET A 176 9.72 -0.95 -5.73
CA MET A 176 9.61 -0.44 -7.10
C MET A 176 10.92 0.15 -7.61
N LEU A 177 11.64 0.92 -6.78
CA LEU A 177 12.94 1.47 -7.13
C LEU A 177 14.03 0.39 -7.25
N GLY A 178 14.00 -0.62 -6.38
CA GLY A 178 14.91 -1.76 -6.38
C GLY A 178 14.77 -2.58 -7.65
N VAL A 179 13.54 -3.01 -7.98
CA VAL A 179 13.23 -3.71 -9.24
C VAL A 179 13.61 -2.86 -10.44
N ALA A 180 13.27 -1.58 -10.45
CA ALA A 180 13.63 -0.69 -11.55
C ALA A 180 15.15 -0.58 -11.76
N ALA A 181 15.95 -0.69 -10.71
CA ALA A 181 17.41 -0.74 -10.78
C ALA A 181 17.93 -2.08 -11.33
N PHE A 182 17.39 -3.23 -10.88
CA PHE A 182 17.74 -4.54 -11.44
C PHE A 182 17.33 -4.70 -12.91
N MET A 183 16.26 -4.03 -13.35
CA MET A 183 15.81 -4.03 -14.74
C MET A 183 16.68 -3.19 -15.69
N ASP A 184 17.29 -2.10 -15.21
CA ASP A 184 17.92 -1.07 -16.04
C ASP A 184 19.43 -1.26 -16.15
N TRP A 185 19.87 -1.92 -17.22
CA TRP A 185 21.28 -2.20 -17.50
C TRP A 185 22.01 -1.09 -18.30
N ARG A 186 21.35 0.04 -18.57
CA ARG A 186 21.99 1.15 -19.29
C ARG A 186 23.05 1.81 -18.42
N GLY A 187 24.25 1.90 -18.97
CA GLY A 187 25.43 2.37 -18.24
C GLY A 187 26.01 1.34 -17.27
N GLY A 188 25.64 0.06 -17.41
CA GLY A 188 26.13 -1.05 -16.58
C GLY A 188 25.09 -1.64 -15.63
N LEU A 189 25.48 -2.72 -14.94
CA LEU A 189 24.65 -3.40 -13.95
C LEU A 189 24.52 -2.54 -12.68
N LYS A 190 23.29 -2.27 -12.26
CA LYS A 190 22.98 -1.42 -11.08
C LYS A 190 22.65 -2.27 -9.84
N THR A 191 23.23 -3.47 -9.75
CA THR A 191 23.00 -4.46 -8.71
C THR A 191 23.11 -3.88 -7.29
N ALA A 192 24.21 -3.16 -6.99
CA ALA A 192 24.41 -2.54 -5.69
C ALA A 192 23.32 -1.52 -5.32
N ARG A 193 22.82 -0.75 -6.30
CA ARG A 193 21.70 0.18 -6.12
C ARG A 193 20.38 -0.56 -5.90
N GLY A 194 20.17 -1.68 -6.60
CA GLY A 194 19.02 -2.55 -6.39
C GLY A 194 18.99 -3.09 -4.96
N ILE A 195 20.11 -3.66 -4.50
CA ILE A 195 20.28 -4.16 -3.13
C ILE A 195 20.05 -3.05 -2.12
N MET A 196 20.63 -1.86 -2.33
CA MET A 196 20.44 -0.71 -1.44
C MET A 196 18.96 -0.34 -1.29
N TRP A 197 18.18 -0.29 -2.38
CA TRP A 197 16.76 0.05 -2.27
C TRP A 197 15.95 -0.99 -1.50
N PHE A 198 16.14 -2.28 -1.79
CA PHE A 198 15.51 -3.34 -0.98
C PHE A 198 16.01 -3.32 0.46
N GLY A 199 17.28 -3.00 0.70
CA GLY A 199 17.88 -2.82 2.02
C GLY A 199 17.23 -1.68 2.79
N ILE A 200 17.03 -0.51 2.18
CA ILE A 200 16.32 0.62 2.80
C ILE A 200 14.89 0.21 3.19
N GLY A 201 14.18 -0.51 2.31
CA GLY A 201 12.85 -1.04 2.62
C GLY A 201 12.85 -2.09 3.74
N THR A 202 13.91 -2.89 3.83
CA THR A 202 14.08 -3.92 4.87
C THR A 202 14.36 -3.30 6.24
N VAL A 203 15.22 -2.29 6.25
CA VAL A 203 15.72 -1.61 7.45
C VAL A 203 14.64 -0.67 8.01
N LEU A 204 14.24 0.35 7.24
CA LEU A 204 13.29 1.37 7.71
C LEU A 204 11.81 0.99 7.54
N GLY A 205 11.53 0.05 6.64
CA GLY A 205 10.19 -0.40 6.33
C GLY A 205 9.83 -1.63 7.16
N TRP A 206 10.14 -2.79 6.62
CA TRP A 206 9.80 -4.06 7.25
C TRP A 206 10.89 -5.12 7.03
N PRO A 207 11.51 -5.70 8.08
CA PRO A 207 12.65 -6.59 7.93
C PRO A 207 12.36 -7.85 7.10
N PHE A 208 11.13 -8.35 7.10
CA PHE A 208 10.79 -9.54 6.30
C PHE A 208 10.75 -9.26 4.80
N ALA A 209 10.58 -8.00 4.38
CA ALA A 209 10.58 -7.61 2.98
C ALA A 209 11.93 -7.80 2.28
N GLY A 210 13.01 -8.00 3.05
CA GLY A 210 14.31 -8.41 2.51
C GLY A 210 14.24 -9.68 1.66
N ALA A 211 13.25 -10.55 1.89
CA ALA A 211 13.03 -11.73 1.05
C ALA A 211 12.80 -11.37 -0.44
N LEU A 212 12.17 -10.23 -0.74
CA LEU A 212 11.80 -9.84 -2.12
C LEU A 212 13.01 -9.62 -3.05
N VAL A 213 14.21 -9.41 -2.50
CA VAL A 213 15.44 -9.25 -3.31
C VAL A 213 15.99 -10.60 -3.80
N LEU A 214 15.65 -11.71 -3.14
CA LEU A 214 16.29 -13.01 -3.35
C LEU A 214 16.24 -13.49 -4.81
N PRO A 215 15.11 -13.41 -5.55
CA PRO A 215 15.09 -13.80 -6.96
C PRO A 215 16.12 -13.08 -7.82
N PHE A 216 16.32 -11.77 -7.57
CA PHE A 216 17.26 -10.94 -8.31
C PHE A 216 18.73 -11.28 -7.99
N LEU A 217 19.02 -11.59 -6.73
CA LEU A 217 20.36 -12.04 -6.33
C LEU A 217 20.70 -13.39 -6.96
N LEU A 218 19.74 -14.32 -6.97
CA LEU A 218 19.91 -15.63 -7.59
C LEU A 218 20.17 -15.50 -9.10
N GLU A 219 19.45 -14.62 -9.80
CA GLU A 219 19.72 -14.32 -11.21
C GLU A 219 21.14 -13.82 -11.43
N GLU A 220 21.61 -12.85 -10.65
CA GLU A 220 22.96 -12.28 -10.76
C GLU A 220 24.05 -13.33 -10.47
N VAL A 221 23.83 -14.22 -9.50
CA VAL A 221 24.74 -15.35 -9.22
C VAL A 221 24.79 -16.32 -10.39
N VAL A 222 23.64 -16.71 -10.95
CA VAL A 222 23.57 -17.61 -12.12
C VAL A 222 24.28 -16.98 -13.32
N ILE A 223 24.00 -15.71 -13.61
CA ILE A 223 24.67 -14.98 -14.70
C ILE A 223 26.18 -14.91 -14.44
N GLY A 224 26.59 -14.50 -13.23
CA GLY A 224 27.99 -14.38 -12.85
C GLY A 224 28.77 -15.69 -12.91
N PHE A 225 28.12 -16.83 -12.62
CA PHE A 225 28.69 -18.16 -12.79
C PHE A 225 28.89 -18.49 -14.28
N ILE A 226 27.85 -18.28 -15.10
CA ILE A 226 27.90 -18.56 -16.55
C ILE A 226 28.93 -17.68 -17.28
N SER A 227 29.05 -16.41 -16.88
CA SER A 227 30.00 -15.46 -17.48
C SER A 227 31.38 -15.47 -16.81
N SER A 228 31.66 -16.39 -15.88
CA SER A 228 32.91 -16.47 -15.12
C SER A 228 33.32 -15.15 -14.45
N SER A 229 32.35 -14.33 -14.06
CA SER A 229 32.54 -13.00 -13.46
C SER A 229 32.00 -12.95 -12.02
N LEU A 230 32.15 -14.05 -11.28
CA LEU A 230 31.64 -14.17 -9.92
C LEU A 230 32.29 -13.16 -8.97
N GLN A 231 33.58 -12.89 -9.12
CA GLN A 231 34.29 -11.89 -8.30
C GLN A 231 33.66 -10.50 -8.42
N LEU A 232 33.35 -10.05 -9.65
CA LEU A 232 32.68 -8.76 -9.87
C LEU A 232 31.27 -8.75 -9.28
N THR A 233 30.56 -9.89 -9.32
CA THR A 233 29.23 -10.03 -8.74
C THR A 233 29.28 -9.90 -7.22
N ILE A 234 30.25 -10.56 -6.57
CA ILE A 234 30.50 -10.45 -5.13
C ILE A 234 30.83 -9.00 -4.74
N ILE A 235 31.69 -8.31 -5.50
CA ILE A 235 32.01 -6.90 -5.25
C ILE A 235 30.73 -6.03 -5.30
N ARG A 236 29.86 -6.24 -6.29
CA ARG A 236 28.57 -5.53 -6.37
C ARG A 236 27.64 -5.84 -5.18
N PHE A 237 27.65 -7.08 -4.68
CA PHE A 237 26.86 -7.48 -3.52
C PHE A 237 27.39 -6.82 -2.24
N VAL A 238 28.71 -6.82 -2.04
CA VAL A 238 29.36 -6.15 -0.92
C VAL A 238 29.09 -4.64 -0.96
N ASP A 239 29.21 -3.98 -2.12
CA ASP A 239 28.86 -2.56 -2.26
C ASP A 239 27.37 -2.29 -1.88
N GLY A 240 26.45 -3.12 -2.37
CA GLY A 240 25.04 -3.02 -2.01
C GLY A 240 24.77 -3.22 -0.51
N ALA A 241 25.45 -4.20 0.09
CA ALA A 241 25.35 -4.48 1.52
C ALA A 241 25.91 -3.32 2.36
N LEU A 242 27.09 -2.79 2.00
CA LEU A 242 27.69 -1.63 2.68
C LEU A 242 26.78 -0.40 2.61
N ARG A 243 26.15 -0.13 1.47
CA ARG A 243 25.16 0.96 1.35
C ARG A 243 23.96 0.75 2.26
N SER A 244 23.47 -0.49 2.38
CA SER A 244 22.35 -0.83 3.26
C SER A 244 22.74 -0.67 4.74
N LEU A 245 23.97 -1.04 5.10
CA LEU A 245 24.53 -0.88 6.45
C LEU A 245 24.62 0.60 6.87
N VAL A 246 24.83 1.54 5.95
CA VAL A 246 24.79 2.98 6.27
C VAL A 246 23.40 3.39 6.77
N PHE A 247 22.33 2.91 6.13
CA PHE A 247 20.96 3.20 6.58
C PHE A 247 20.63 2.49 7.89
N LEU A 248 21.11 1.26 8.08
CA LEU A 248 20.96 0.56 9.36
C LEU A 248 21.69 1.29 10.48
N ALA A 249 22.91 1.76 10.24
CA ALA A 249 23.68 2.53 11.21
C ALA A 249 22.97 3.85 11.57
N LEU A 250 22.36 4.52 10.59
CA LEU A 250 21.56 5.73 10.80
C LEU A 250 20.32 5.44 11.65
N GLU A 251 19.59 4.36 11.36
CA GLU A 251 18.44 3.92 12.15
C GLU A 251 18.84 3.61 13.59
N VAL A 252 19.85 2.75 13.78
CA VAL A 252 20.35 2.39 15.10
C VAL A 252 20.79 3.63 15.87
N ALA A 253 21.50 4.57 15.24
CA ALA A 253 21.92 5.80 15.89
C ALA A 253 20.72 6.64 16.36
N ILE A 254 19.76 6.90 15.48
CA ILE A 254 18.61 7.76 15.79
C ILE A 254 17.68 7.09 16.81
N ASP A 255 17.35 5.83 16.61
CA ASP A 255 16.48 5.10 17.53
C ASP A 255 17.13 4.97 18.91
N SER A 256 18.44 4.72 18.97
CA SER A 256 19.16 4.66 20.25
C SER A 256 19.20 6.00 20.96
N LEU A 257 19.23 7.12 20.23
CA LEU A 257 19.13 8.46 20.81
C LEU A 257 17.73 8.72 21.40
N TYR A 258 16.67 8.37 20.67
CA TYR A 258 15.29 8.54 21.13
C TYR A 258 14.96 7.66 22.34
N TYR A 259 15.38 6.39 22.30
CA TYR A 259 15.17 5.42 23.38
C TYR A 259 16.16 5.56 24.55
N ARG A 260 17.24 6.34 24.38
CA ARG A 260 18.38 6.44 25.32
C ARG A 260 19.02 5.09 25.67
N LYS A 261 18.95 4.13 24.75
CA LYS A 261 19.47 2.76 24.89
C LYS A 261 19.88 2.27 23.51
N LEU A 262 20.98 1.52 23.42
CA LEU A 262 21.37 0.89 22.15
C LEU A 262 20.27 -0.07 21.69
N THR A 263 19.66 0.25 20.55
CA THR A 263 18.49 -0.46 20.02
C THR A 263 18.69 -0.73 18.55
N ILE A 264 18.50 -1.99 18.15
CA ILE A 264 18.45 -2.41 16.75
C ILE A 264 17.01 -2.84 16.46
N VAL A 265 16.17 -1.89 16.08
CA VAL A 265 14.72 -2.10 15.90
C VAL A 265 14.41 -3.25 14.94
N PRO A 266 15.04 -3.37 13.75
CA PRO A 266 14.73 -4.47 12.84
C PRO A 266 15.02 -5.85 13.44
N TRP A 267 16.05 -5.96 14.28
CA TRP A 267 16.34 -7.19 15.01
C TRP A 267 15.29 -7.45 16.10
N ASN A 268 14.88 -6.43 16.87
CA ASN A 268 13.86 -6.62 17.89
C ASN A 268 12.52 -7.09 17.30
N ILE A 269 12.13 -6.57 16.13
CA ILE A 269 10.94 -7.03 15.38
C ILE A 269 11.07 -8.51 15.04
N VAL A 270 12.21 -8.94 14.48
CA VAL A 270 12.45 -10.35 14.12
C VAL A 270 12.47 -11.23 15.38
N SER A 271 13.14 -10.78 16.43
CA SER A 271 13.22 -11.44 17.73
C SER A 271 11.83 -11.69 18.31
N TYR A 272 10.97 -10.67 18.31
CA TYR A 272 9.61 -10.79 18.83
C TYR A 272 8.71 -11.69 17.96
N ASN A 273 8.69 -11.44 16.64
CA ASN A 273 7.74 -12.11 15.75
C ASN A 273 8.11 -13.56 15.40
N VAL A 274 9.41 -13.90 15.39
CA VAL A 274 9.89 -15.24 15.01
C VAL A 274 10.37 -16.04 16.21
N PHE A 275 11.00 -15.39 17.17
CA PHE A 275 11.68 -16.04 18.30
C PHE A 275 11.03 -15.73 19.66
N GLY A 276 9.87 -15.08 19.70
CA GLY A 276 9.20 -14.63 20.93
C GLY A 276 8.64 -15.75 21.82
N GLY A 277 8.45 -16.96 21.29
CA GLY A 277 7.91 -18.10 22.03
C GLY A 277 6.37 -18.13 22.11
N SER A 278 5.84 -19.05 22.92
CA SER A 278 4.39 -19.25 23.05
C SER A 278 3.70 -18.06 23.74
N GLY A 279 2.62 -17.55 23.15
CA GLY A 279 1.85 -16.41 23.70
C GLY A 279 2.39 -15.03 23.30
N LYS A 280 3.32 -14.97 22.34
CA LYS A 280 3.87 -13.74 21.76
C LYS A 280 3.86 -13.83 20.24
N GLY A 281 4.11 -12.69 19.59
CA GLY A 281 4.16 -12.59 18.14
C GLY A 281 2.80 -12.29 17.53
N PRO A 282 2.69 -12.34 16.19
CA PRO A 282 1.55 -11.79 15.47
C PRO A 282 0.23 -12.54 15.73
N ASP A 283 0.28 -13.83 16.05
CA ASP A 283 -0.91 -14.68 16.20
C ASP A 283 -1.83 -14.27 17.37
N ILE A 284 -1.31 -13.54 18.36
CA ILE A 284 -2.10 -13.04 19.51
C ILE A 284 -3.14 -11.98 19.10
N PHE A 285 -2.97 -11.39 17.92
CA PHE A 285 -3.90 -10.42 17.35
C PHE A 285 -4.95 -11.05 16.42
N GLY A 286 -4.99 -12.39 16.38
CA GLY A 286 -5.95 -13.16 15.59
C GLY A 286 -5.30 -13.93 14.44
N THR A 287 -6.00 -14.94 13.94
CA THR A 287 -5.54 -15.76 12.81
C THR A 287 -6.65 -15.86 11.76
N GLU A 288 -6.24 -16.08 10.52
CA GLU A 288 -7.15 -16.13 9.37
C GLU A 288 -6.90 -17.40 8.54
N PRO A 289 -7.91 -17.95 7.85
CA PRO A 289 -7.73 -19.15 7.05
C PRO A 289 -6.81 -18.91 5.86
N TRP A 290 -6.25 -19.96 5.28
CA TRP A 290 -5.36 -19.89 4.10
C TRP A 290 -6.01 -19.18 2.90
N THR A 291 -7.35 -19.17 2.80
CA THR A 291 -8.10 -18.49 1.73
C THR A 291 -8.14 -16.97 1.85
N PHE A 292 -7.66 -16.38 2.95
CA PHE A 292 -7.72 -14.95 3.22
C PHE A 292 -7.14 -14.10 2.09
N TYR A 293 -5.90 -14.36 1.67
CA TYR A 293 -5.26 -13.56 0.62
C TYR A 293 -5.89 -13.77 -0.76
N ILE A 294 -6.50 -14.92 -1.03
CA ILE A 294 -7.28 -15.13 -2.26
C ILE A 294 -8.47 -14.17 -2.26
N ARG A 295 -9.23 -14.11 -1.17
CA ARG A 295 -10.38 -13.21 -1.04
C ARG A 295 -9.93 -11.75 -1.08
N ASN A 296 -8.91 -11.40 -0.31
CA ASN A 296 -8.38 -10.04 -0.22
C ASN A 296 -7.87 -9.54 -1.59
N LEU A 297 -7.04 -10.32 -2.28
CA LEU A 297 -6.45 -9.90 -3.56
C LEU A 297 -7.46 -9.93 -4.71
N LEU A 298 -8.49 -10.80 -4.68
CA LEU A 298 -9.61 -10.70 -5.61
C LEU A 298 -10.41 -9.42 -5.41
N LEU A 299 -10.56 -8.97 -4.17
CA LEU A 299 -11.20 -7.70 -3.88
C LEU A 299 -10.33 -6.52 -4.34
N ASN A 300 -9.02 -6.57 -4.10
CA ASN A 300 -8.11 -5.46 -4.39
C ASN A 300 -7.63 -5.36 -5.84
N PHE A 301 -7.59 -6.47 -6.56
CA PHE A 301 -7.04 -6.57 -7.92
C PHE A 301 -7.93 -7.35 -8.89
N ASN A 302 -9.08 -7.89 -8.46
CA ASN A 302 -10.06 -8.57 -9.32
C ASN A 302 -9.43 -9.61 -10.29
N ILE A 303 -9.70 -9.52 -11.59
CA ILE A 303 -9.11 -10.41 -12.61
C ILE A 303 -7.59 -10.24 -12.71
N TRP A 304 -7.03 -9.08 -12.34
CA TRP A 304 -5.58 -8.88 -12.35
C TRP A 304 -4.87 -9.84 -11.39
N PHE A 305 -5.47 -10.16 -10.23
CA PHE A 305 -4.90 -11.20 -9.36
C PHE A 305 -4.89 -12.58 -10.01
N ILE A 306 -5.96 -12.95 -10.71
CA ILE A 306 -6.03 -14.23 -11.44
C ILE A 306 -4.96 -14.26 -12.53
N LEU A 307 -4.82 -13.18 -13.29
CA LEU A 307 -3.77 -13.05 -14.31
C LEU A 307 -2.37 -13.10 -13.69
N ALA A 308 -2.15 -12.50 -12.52
CA ALA A 308 -0.89 -12.57 -11.81
C ALA A 308 -0.50 -14.02 -11.45
N LEU A 309 -1.48 -14.84 -11.03
CA LEU A 309 -1.25 -16.27 -10.78
C LEU A 309 -1.02 -17.07 -12.06
N LEU A 310 -1.63 -16.68 -13.18
CA LEU A 310 -1.46 -17.34 -14.48
C LEU A 310 -0.12 -17.03 -15.16
N ALA A 311 0.65 -16.06 -14.68
CA ALA A 311 1.92 -15.66 -15.30
C ALA A 311 2.91 -16.84 -15.48
N ALA A 312 3.15 -17.63 -14.42
CA ALA A 312 4.03 -18.78 -14.47
C ALA A 312 3.48 -19.93 -15.36
N PRO A 313 2.22 -20.40 -15.21
CA PRO A 313 1.63 -21.38 -16.12
C PRO A 313 1.69 -20.96 -17.59
N LEU A 314 1.39 -19.70 -17.90
CA LEU A 314 1.44 -19.17 -19.27
C LEU A 314 2.87 -19.11 -19.81
N LEU A 315 3.85 -18.78 -18.97
CA LEU A 315 5.25 -18.80 -19.35
C LEU A 315 5.72 -20.22 -19.67
N VAL A 316 5.35 -21.21 -18.86
CA VAL A 316 5.63 -22.64 -19.13
C VAL A 316 4.95 -23.09 -20.42
N PHE A 317 3.69 -22.72 -20.63
CA PHE A 317 2.98 -23.03 -21.87
C PHE A 317 3.68 -22.41 -23.09
N GLN A 318 4.13 -21.15 -22.99
CA GLN A 318 4.85 -20.47 -24.07
C GLN A 318 6.18 -21.16 -24.39
N THR A 319 6.94 -21.60 -23.39
CA THR A 319 8.24 -22.25 -23.62
C THR A 319 8.09 -23.64 -24.23
N VAL A 320 7.08 -24.42 -23.80
CA VAL A 320 6.84 -25.78 -24.31
C VAL A 320 6.20 -25.76 -25.70
N CYS A 321 5.17 -24.94 -25.90
CA CYS A 321 4.38 -24.96 -27.14
C CYS A 321 4.92 -24.01 -28.21
N ARG A 322 5.74 -23.01 -27.85
CA ARG A 322 6.33 -22.02 -28.78
C ARG A 322 7.80 -21.71 -28.46
N PRO A 323 8.70 -22.72 -28.47
CA PRO A 323 10.10 -22.56 -28.04
C PRO A 323 10.90 -21.54 -28.87
N HIS A 324 10.52 -21.30 -30.13
CA HIS A 324 11.20 -20.33 -31.00
C HIS A 324 10.87 -18.86 -30.70
N MET A 325 9.90 -18.57 -29.82
CA MET A 325 9.48 -17.20 -29.53
C MET A 325 10.26 -16.52 -28.39
N THR A 326 11.08 -17.25 -27.62
CA THR A 326 11.73 -16.69 -26.43
C THR A 326 13.13 -17.25 -26.24
N SER A 327 14.12 -16.36 -26.14
CA SER A 327 15.49 -16.75 -25.83
C SER A 327 15.60 -17.27 -24.39
N LYS A 328 16.56 -18.17 -24.12
CA LYS A 328 16.83 -18.67 -22.76
C LYS A 328 17.13 -17.54 -21.77
N GLN A 329 17.81 -16.49 -22.22
CA GLN A 329 18.10 -15.31 -21.41
C GLN A 329 16.83 -14.53 -21.07
N THR A 330 15.96 -14.27 -22.06
CA THR A 330 14.66 -13.61 -21.83
C THR A 330 13.77 -14.42 -20.89
N LEU A 331 13.80 -15.75 -21.01
CA LEU A 331 13.06 -16.65 -20.12
C LEU A 331 13.55 -16.53 -18.68
N LEU A 332 14.86 -16.65 -18.44
CA LEU A 332 15.45 -16.49 -17.12
C LEU A 332 15.04 -15.16 -16.49
N ARG A 333 15.16 -14.05 -17.24
CA ARG A 333 14.75 -12.73 -16.75
C ARG A 333 13.26 -12.63 -16.42
N THR A 334 12.41 -13.22 -17.26
CA THR A 334 10.96 -13.21 -16.99
C THR A 334 10.65 -14.01 -15.72
N ILE A 335 11.30 -15.15 -15.50
CA ILE A 335 11.17 -15.94 -14.26
C ILE A 335 11.60 -15.10 -13.05
N THR A 336 12.75 -14.42 -13.12
CA THR A 336 13.23 -13.53 -12.05
C THR A 336 12.22 -12.47 -11.68
N PHE A 337 11.56 -11.85 -12.67
CA PHE A 337 10.59 -10.79 -12.41
C PHE A 337 9.26 -11.28 -11.84
N ILE A 338 8.84 -12.51 -12.14
CA ILE A 338 7.56 -13.03 -11.64
C ILE A 338 7.64 -13.70 -10.27
N LEU A 339 8.82 -14.22 -9.91
CA LEU A 339 9.03 -15.00 -8.69
C LEU A 339 8.76 -14.26 -7.36
N PRO A 340 9.10 -12.96 -7.19
CA PRO A 340 8.87 -12.26 -5.94
C PRO A 340 7.41 -12.30 -5.47
N PHE A 341 6.44 -12.16 -6.40
CA PHE A 341 5.02 -12.24 -6.06
C PHE A 341 4.61 -13.63 -5.53
N TYR A 342 5.00 -14.70 -6.23
CA TYR A 342 4.67 -16.07 -5.81
C TYR A 342 5.31 -16.44 -4.48
N MET A 343 6.58 -16.08 -4.30
CA MET A 343 7.32 -16.32 -3.07
C MET A 343 6.66 -15.58 -1.90
N TRP A 344 6.38 -14.29 -2.06
CA TRP A 344 5.73 -13.49 -1.02
C TRP A 344 4.34 -14.00 -0.67
N LEU A 345 3.52 -14.28 -1.68
CA LEU A 345 2.18 -14.86 -1.49
C LEU A 345 2.26 -16.21 -0.75
N GLY A 346 3.23 -17.07 -1.12
CA GLY A 346 3.46 -18.36 -0.46
C GLY A 346 3.84 -18.21 1.01
N ILE A 347 4.82 -17.35 1.32
CA ILE A 347 5.27 -17.08 2.69
C ILE A 347 4.08 -16.68 3.57
N PHE A 348 3.31 -15.65 3.17
CA PHE A 348 2.22 -15.14 4.01
C PHE A 348 0.97 -16.02 4.02
N THR A 349 0.73 -16.83 2.98
CA THR A 349 -0.39 -17.79 3.00
C THR A 349 -0.17 -18.87 4.05
N ILE A 350 1.08 -19.29 4.26
CA ILE A 350 1.46 -20.31 5.25
C ILE A 350 1.37 -19.77 6.68
N GLN A 351 1.66 -18.49 6.91
CA GLN A 351 1.59 -17.89 8.24
C GLN A 351 0.14 -17.88 8.78
N PRO A 352 -0.13 -18.24 10.05
CA PRO A 352 -1.48 -18.23 10.61
C PRO A 352 -2.08 -16.82 10.64
N HIS A 353 -1.36 -15.86 11.21
CA HIS A 353 -1.74 -14.45 11.19
C HIS A 353 -1.60 -13.81 9.81
N LYS A 354 -2.60 -13.01 9.42
CA LYS A 354 -2.68 -12.39 8.09
C LYS A 354 -3.31 -11.02 8.21
N GLU A 355 -2.77 -10.07 7.47
CA GLU A 355 -3.29 -8.72 7.37
C GLU A 355 -3.15 -8.22 5.93
N GLU A 356 -4.06 -7.35 5.50
CA GLU A 356 -4.05 -6.79 4.15
C GLU A 356 -2.75 -6.05 3.83
N ARG A 357 -2.25 -5.25 4.78
CA ARG A 357 -1.02 -4.45 4.60
C ARG A 357 0.25 -5.28 4.41
N PHE A 358 0.27 -6.57 4.78
CA PHE A 358 1.43 -7.43 4.53
C PHE A 358 1.65 -7.68 3.03
N MET A 359 0.62 -7.50 2.20
CA MET A 359 0.73 -7.68 0.75
C MET A 359 1.16 -6.41 0.00
N TYR A 360 1.18 -5.24 0.63
CA TYR A 360 1.52 -3.98 -0.06
C TYR A 360 2.90 -4.04 -0.75
N PRO A 361 3.97 -4.58 -0.13
CA PRO A 361 5.28 -4.70 -0.80
C PRO A 361 5.23 -5.51 -2.10
N ALA A 362 4.27 -6.46 -2.20
CA ALA A 362 4.12 -7.35 -3.34
C ALA A 362 3.20 -6.80 -4.45
N TYR A 363 2.44 -5.72 -4.21
CA TYR A 363 1.48 -5.19 -5.18
C TYR A 363 2.09 -4.81 -6.55
N PRO A 364 3.27 -4.16 -6.63
CA PRO A 364 3.90 -3.88 -7.91
C PRO A 364 4.30 -5.15 -8.68
N PHE A 365 4.67 -6.21 -7.96
CA PHE A 365 5.02 -7.51 -8.56
C PHE A 365 3.76 -8.24 -9.04
N LEU A 366 2.65 -8.17 -8.29
CA LEU A 366 1.34 -8.66 -8.73
C LEU A 366 0.95 -7.97 -10.05
N ALA A 367 1.02 -6.64 -10.09
CA ALA A 367 0.69 -5.87 -11.28
C ALA A 367 1.61 -6.22 -12.48
N LEU A 368 2.90 -6.42 -12.25
CA LEU A 368 3.84 -6.86 -13.28
C LEU A 368 3.51 -8.27 -13.79
N ASN A 369 3.22 -9.23 -12.91
CA ASN A 369 2.83 -10.59 -13.29
C ASN A 369 1.57 -10.59 -14.12
N ALA A 370 0.55 -9.84 -13.69
CA ALA A 370 -0.70 -9.69 -14.41
C ALA A 370 -0.50 -9.06 -15.79
N ALA A 371 0.34 -8.03 -15.89
CA ALA A 371 0.68 -7.38 -17.16
C ALA A 371 1.44 -8.33 -18.12
N ILE A 372 2.38 -9.13 -17.62
CA ILE A 372 3.10 -10.14 -18.40
C ILE A 372 2.13 -11.23 -18.87
N ALA A 373 1.34 -11.81 -17.96
CA ALA A 373 0.36 -12.84 -18.28
C ALA A 373 -0.61 -12.36 -19.37
N PHE A 374 -1.15 -11.15 -19.20
CA PHE A 374 -2.08 -10.60 -20.16
C PHE A 374 -1.40 -10.29 -21.51
N HIS A 375 -0.15 -9.80 -21.50
CA HIS A 375 0.62 -9.63 -22.72
C HIS A 375 0.82 -10.95 -23.49
N ILE A 376 1.09 -12.07 -22.80
CA ILE A 376 1.20 -13.41 -23.41
C ILE A 376 -0.13 -13.82 -24.04
N ILE A 377 -1.25 -13.63 -23.33
CA ILE A 377 -2.60 -13.90 -23.85
C ILE A 377 -2.88 -13.06 -25.10
N LEU A 378 -2.56 -11.77 -25.08
CA LEU A 378 -2.74 -10.86 -26.23
C LEU A 378 -1.87 -11.26 -27.42
N ALA A 379 -0.64 -11.73 -27.18
CA ALA A 379 0.21 -12.26 -28.25
C ALA A 379 -0.39 -13.52 -28.90
N TYR A 380 -1.08 -14.36 -28.12
CA TYR A 380 -1.81 -15.51 -28.65
C TYR A 380 -3.07 -15.09 -29.43
N ILE A 381 -3.91 -14.23 -28.86
CA ILE A 381 -5.15 -13.72 -29.51
C ILE A 381 -4.80 -12.93 -30.79
N GLY A 382 -3.73 -12.15 -30.76
CA GLY A 382 -3.25 -11.34 -31.88
C GLY A 382 -2.58 -12.11 -33.01
N SER A 383 -2.38 -13.43 -32.86
CA SER A 383 -1.81 -14.27 -33.91
C SER A 383 -2.65 -14.17 -35.19
N SER A 384 -1.96 -13.96 -36.32
CA SER A 384 -2.55 -13.93 -37.67
C SER A 384 -2.25 -15.21 -38.45
N ASN A 385 -1.77 -16.25 -37.76
CA ASN A 385 -1.46 -17.53 -38.40
C ASN A 385 -2.77 -18.23 -38.82
N PRO A 386 -3.05 -18.41 -40.12
CA PRO A 386 -4.31 -19.01 -40.59
C PRO A 386 -4.47 -20.49 -40.19
N LYS A 387 -3.37 -21.15 -39.76
CA LYS A 387 -3.39 -22.51 -39.20
C LYS A 387 -3.96 -22.55 -37.77
N GLU A 388 -4.00 -21.41 -37.08
CA GLU A 388 -4.61 -21.29 -35.74
C GLU A 388 -6.04 -20.81 -35.88
N LEU A 389 -6.98 -21.38 -35.11
CA LEU A 389 -8.41 -21.01 -35.15
C LEU A 389 -8.61 -19.51 -34.93
N ILE A 390 -7.86 -18.94 -33.99
CA ILE A 390 -7.84 -17.51 -33.66
C ILE A 390 -7.32 -16.65 -34.82
N GLY A 391 -6.41 -17.16 -35.65
CA GLY A 391 -5.88 -16.42 -36.80
C GLY A 391 -6.93 -16.10 -37.87
N ARG A 392 -8.07 -16.81 -37.87
CA ARG A 392 -9.18 -16.64 -38.82
C ARG A 392 -10.21 -15.58 -38.39
N ILE A 393 -10.14 -15.13 -37.14
CA ILE A 393 -11.06 -14.13 -36.59
C ILE A 393 -10.61 -12.72 -36.99
N SER A 394 -11.55 -11.85 -37.34
CA SER A 394 -11.24 -10.47 -37.73
C SER A 394 -10.61 -9.68 -36.57
N PRO A 395 -9.70 -8.72 -36.85
CA PRO A 395 -9.06 -7.91 -35.80
C PRO A 395 -10.06 -7.14 -34.93
N GLY A 396 -11.17 -6.66 -35.51
CA GLY A 396 -12.21 -5.93 -34.77
C GLY A 396 -12.92 -6.80 -33.73
N VAL A 397 -13.24 -8.05 -34.08
CA VAL A 397 -13.86 -9.01 -33.15
C VAL A 397 -12.88 -9.38 -32.03
N LYS A 398 -11.59 -9.59 -32.36
CA LYS A 398 -10.55 -9.82 -31.35
C LYS A 398 -10.44 -8.67 -30.36
N LEU A 399 -10.43 -7.43 -30.87
CA LEU A 399 -10.36 -6.23 -30.03
C LEU A 399 -11.57 -6.13 -29.11
N PHE A 400 -12.78 -6.37 -29.61
CA PHE A 400 -14.00 -6.36 -28.80
C PHE A 400 -13.92 -7.35 -27.62
N TRP A 401 -13.55 -8.61 -27.86
CA TRP A 401 -13.41 -9.62 -26.81
C TRP A 401 -12.29 -9.33 -25.81
N VAL A 402 -11.23 -8.64 -26.23
CA VAL A 402 -10.15 -8.19 -25.33
C VAL A 402 -10.58 -7.01 -24.47
N LEU A 403 -11.36 -6.07 -25.02
CA LEU A 403 -11.75 -4.85 -24.31
C LEU A 403 -12.77 -5.12 -23.20
N ILE A 404 -13.67 -6.10 -23.36
CA ILE A 404 -14.69 -6.44 -22.34
C ILE A 404 -14.07 -6.72 -20.96
N PRO A 405 -13.16 -7.70 -20.78
CA PRO A 405 -12.59 -8.01 -19.46
C PRO A 405 -11.76 -6.85 -18.90
N VAL A 406 -11.10 -6.08 -19.76
CA VAL A 406 -10.33 -4.89 -19.33
C VAL A 406 -11.24 -3.79 -18.79
N LEU A 407 -12.29 -3.43 -19.54
CA LEU A 407 -13.26 -2.43 -19.11
C LEU A 407 -13.99 -2.89 -17.85
N LEU A 408 -14.36 -4.16 -17.76
CA LEU A 408 -14.98 -4.71 -16.55
C LEU A 408 -14.04 -4.60 -15.34
N ALA A 409 -12.77 -4.98 -15.48
CA ALA A 409 -11.79 -4.91 -14.41
C ALA A 409 -11.56 -3.47 -13.90
N ILE A 410 -11.46 -2.51 -14.81
CA ILE A 410 -11.33 -1.08 -14.48
C ILE A 410 -12.59 -0.59 -13.75
N ASN A 411 -13.77 -0.85 -14.30
CA ASN A 411 -15.02 -0.37 -13.71
C ASN A 411 -15.30 -1.00 -12.34
N VAL A 412 -15.04 -2.31 -12.17
CA VAL A 412 -15.16 -2.98 -10.87
C VAL A 412 -14.17 -2.39 -9.86
N GLY A 413 -12.93 -2.11 -10.28
CA GLY A 413 -11.94 -1.43 -9.45
C GLY A 413 -12.39 -0.04 -9.00
N LEU A 414 -12.83 0.80 -9.93
CA LEU A 414 -13.34 2.15 -9.64
C LEU A 414 -14.59 2.12 -8.74
N LEU A 415 -15.55 1.25 -9.04
CA LEU A 415 -16.75 1.10 -8.21
C LEU A 415 -16.40 0.62 -6.81
N ARG A 416 -15.38 -0.21 -6.64
CA ARG A 416 -14.91 -0.61 -5.32
C ARG A 416 -14.22 0.55 -4.58
N ILE A 417 -13.38 1.33 -5.24
CA ILE A 417 -12.75 2.53 -4.65
C ILE A 417 -13.82 3.49 -4.14
N VAL A 418 -14.74 3.91 -5.02
CA VAL A 418 -15.89 4.76 -4.64
C VAL A 418 -16.71 4.09 -3.55
N GLY A 419 -16.85 2.77 -3.64
CA GLY A 419 -17.57 1.95 -2.68
C GLY A 419 -17.01 2.05 -1.27
N MET A 420 -15.70 1.94 -1.10
CA MET A 420 -15.00 2.04 0.18
C MET A 420 -14.98 3.47 0.70
N VAL A 421 -14.67 4.43 -0.18
CA VAL A 421 -14.61 5.87 0.14
C VAL A 421 -15.95 6.36 0.68
N THR A 422 -17.06 5.98 0.05
CA THR A 422 -18.40 6.40 0.49
C THR A 422 -18.90 5.64 1.71
N ALA A 423 -18.46 4.39 1.90
CA ALA A 423 -18.90 3.53 2.98
C ALA A 423 -18.27 3.87 4.34
N TYR A 424 -17.00 4.33 4.33
CA TYR A 424 -16.15 4.29 5.53
C TYR A 424 -15.42 5.61 5.85
N ASN A 425 -15.77 6.73 5.20
CA ASN A 425 -15.10 8.03 5.45
C ASN A 425 -15.55 8.77 6.71
N ALA A 426 -16.63 8.35 7.37
CA ALA A 426 -17.22 9.11 8.47
C ALA A 426 -16.21 9.51 9.56
N PRO A 427 -15.25 8.65 9.99
CA PRO A 427 -14.28 9.02 11.02
C PRO A 427 -13.42 10.23 10.64
N LEU A 428 -13.11 10.46 9.35
CA LEU A 428 -12.32 11.60 8.92
C LEU A 428 -13.13 12.93 8.86
N GLN A 429 -14.44 12.88 9.11
CA GLN A 429 -15.34 14.02 8.84
C GLN A 429 -16.12 14.52 10.05
N VAL A 430 -16.33 13.70 11.08
CA VAL A 430 -17.25 14.05 12.19
C VAL A 430 -16.72 15.11 13.16
N PHE A 431 -15.41 15.35 13.19
CA PHE A 431 -14.76 16.17 14.23
C PHE A 431 -14.85 17.70 14.05
N LYS A 432 -15.29 18.18 12.87
CA LYS A 432 -15.39 19.63 12.55
C LYS A 432 -16.12 20.49 13.61
N PRO A 433 -17.20 20.03 14.27
CA PRO A 433 -17.87 20.84 15.29
C PRO A 433 -17.00 21.17 16.50
N LEU A 434 -15.93 20.41 16.77
CA LEU A 434 -15.05 20.66 17.92
C LEU A 434 -14.31 22.01 17.82
N GLU A 435 -14.20 22.57 16.62
CA GLU A 435 -13.60 23.90 16.37
C GLU A 435 -14.65 25.02 16.31
N SER A 436 -15.95 24.69 16.41
CA SER A 436 -17.02 25.69 16.29
C SER A 436 -17.16 26.55 17.56
N PRO A 437 -17.49 27.85 17.43
CA PRO A 437 -17.71 28.72 18.59
C PRO A 437 -18.73 28.13 19.56
N GLY A 438 -18.44 28.17 20.86
CA GLY A 438 -19.30 27.62 21.92
C GLY A 438 -19.20 26.10 22.14
N ILE A 439 -18.59 25.34 21.21
CA ILE A 439 -18.18 23.94 21.41
C ILE A 439 -16.69 23.84 21.72
N ALA A 440 -15.86 24.66 21.05
CA ALA A 440 -14.41 24.67 21.25
C ALA A 440 -14.02 24.86 22.73
N ASP A 441 -14.76 25.70 23.46
CA ASP A 441 -14.54 26.00 24.88
C ASP A 441 -15.10 24.93 25.84
N ARG A 442 -15.83 23.92 25.34
CA ARG A 442 -16.44 22.88 26.18
C ARG A 442 -15.48 21.74 26.44
N GLY A 443 -14.98 21.64 27.68
CA GLY A 443 -14.27 20.47 28.16
C GLY A 443 -13.04 20.09 27.33
N ASN A 444 -12.40 18.99 27.65
CA ASN A 444 -11.14 18.58 27.03
C ASN A 444 -11.14 17.14 26.53
N PHE A 445 -12.07 16.28 26.96
CA PHE A 445 -11.98 14.84 26.66
C PHE A 445 -12.91 14.40 25.54
N VAL A 446 -12.32 13.82 24.49
CA VAL A 446 -13.01 13.16 23.38
C VAL A 446 -12.83 11.67 23.55
N CYS A 447 -13.90 11.01 23.97
CA CYS A 447 -13.86 9.60 24.33
C CYS A 447 -14.21 8.68 23.16
N PHE A 448 -13.55 7.54 23.13
CA PHE A 448 -13.78 6.45 22.20
C PHE A 448 -14.06 5.17 22.99
N GLY A 449 -15.19 4.52 22.70
CA GLY A 449 -15.52 3.19 23.24
C GLY A 449 -15.36 2.14 22.16
N LYS A 450 -16.47 1.57 21.72
CA LYS A 450 -16.53 0.53 20.67
C LYS A 450 -15.93 0.92 19.31
N GLU A 451 -15.69 2.21 19.07
CA GLU A 451 -15.13 2.76 17.82
C GLU A 451 -13.66 3.18 17.93
N TRP A 452 -12.94 2.81 19.01
CA TRP A 452 -11.55 3.22 19.24
C TRP A 452 -10.62 2.93 18.04
N TYR A 453 -10.78 1.76 17.40
CA TYR A 453 -9.96 1.31 16.27
C TYR A 453 -10.22 2.08 14.97
N ARG A 454 -11.25 2.94 14.93
CA ARG A 454 -11.55 3.82 13.79
C ARG A 454 -11.19 5.28 14.05
N SER A 455 -10.55 5.59 15.18
CA SER A 455 -10.04 6.93 15.44
C SER A 455 -9.09 7.37 14.32
N PRO A 456 -9.26 8.57 13.72
CA PRO A 456 -8.43 9.00 12.60
C PRO A 456 -7.08 9.62 13.00
N SER A 457 -6.75 9.64 14.30
CA SER A 457 -5.66 10.39 14.96
C SER A 457 -6.06 11.73 15.59
N SER A 458 -5.32 12.12 16.62
CA SER A 458 -5.26 13.42 17.30
C SER A 458 -5.01 14.60 16.34
N PHE A 459 -4.53 14.37 15.11
CA PHE A 459 -4.51 15.40 14.05
C PHE A 459 -5.90 15.98 13.69
N PHE A 460 -6.97 15.27 14.03
CA PHE A 460 -8.37 15.71 13.81
C PHE A 460 -9.01 16.34 15.05
N LEU A 461 -8.30 16.40 16.18
CA LEU A 461 -8.78 16.99 17.42
C LEU A 461 -8.17 18.39 17.60
N PRO A 462 -8.86 19.39 18.17
CA PRO A 462 -8.24 20.66 18.56
C PRO A 462 -7.16 20.51 19.64
N ASP A 463 -6.30 21.53 19.82
CA ASP A 463 -5.13 21.44 20.71
C ASP A 463 -5.47 21.28 22.20
N ASN A 464 -6.62 21.78 22.63
CA ASN A 464 -7.12 21.63 24.00
C ASN A 464 -7.88 20.31 24.21
N LYS A 465 -8.03 19.47 23.18
CA LYS A 465 -8.74 18.19 23.30
C LYS A 465 -7.75 17.03 23.41
N ARG A 466 -8.14 16.00 24.14
CA ARG A 466 -7.39 14.74 24.32
C ARG A 466 -8.29 13.56 24.01
N ALA A 467 -7.77 12.63 23.21
CA ALA A 467 -8.41 11.34 23.00
C ALA A 467 -8.34 10.53 24.30
N LYS A 468 -9.46 9.96 24.72
CA LYS A 468 -9.56 9.07 25.88
C LYS A 468 -10.35 7.82 25.50
N PHE A 469 -10.13 6.72 26.22
CA PHE A 469 -10.86 5.48 25.98
C PHE A 469 -11.84 5.22 27.11
N VAL A 470 -13.05 4.77 26.78
CA VAL A 470 -14.01 4.24 27.76
C VAL A 470 -14.07 2.72 27.61
N LYS A 471 -14.33 2.01 28.71
CA LYS A 471 -14.43 0.55 28.68
C LYS A 471 -15.52 0.13 27.68
N SER A 472 -15.20 -0.86 26.86
CA SER A 472 -16.09 -1.50 25.90
C SER A 472 -15.86 -3.01 25.95
N GLU A 473 -16.55 -3.81 25.12
CA GLU A 473 -16.31 -5.26 25.00
C GLU A 473 -14.91 -5.65 24.49
N PHE A 474 -14.04 -4.69 24.19
CA PHE A 474 -12.64 -4.95 23.89
C PHE A 474 -11.87 -5.19 25.21
N ASP A 475 -11.23 -6.35 25.31
CA ASP A 475 -10.44 -6.80 26.48
C ASP A 475 -8.95 -6.99 26.13
N GLY A 476 -8.48 -6.27 25.10
CA GLY A 476 -7.06 -6.24 24.73
C GLY A 476 -6.34 -4.99 25.24
N LEU A 477 -5.06 -4.88 24.94
CA LEU A 477 -4.28 -3.70 25.32
C LEU A 477 -4.61 -2.51 24.42
N LEU A 478 -5.14 -1.44 25.00
CA LEU A 478 -5.34 -0.17 24.30
C LEU A 478 -4.06 0.70 24.30
N PRO A 479 -3.93 1.62 23.33
CA PRO A 479 -2.87 2.62 23.34
C PRO A 479 -2.88 3.43 24.65
N GLY A 480 -1.69 3.72 25.18
CA GLY A 480 -1.49 4.62 26.31
C GLY A 480 -1.15 6.03 25.85
N GLU A 481 -1.00 6.95 26.79
CA GLU A 481 -0.61 8.33 26.50
C GLU A 481 0.92 8.47 26.52
N PHE A 482 1.47 9.28 25.62
CA PHE A 482 2.83 9.75 25.76
C PHE A 482 2.94 10.71 26.96
N SER A 483 4.09 10.68 27.63
CA SER A 483 4.37 11.64 28.71
C SER A 483 4.46 13.06 28.17
N GLU A 484 3.60 13.95 28.69
CA GLU A 484 3.59 15.39 28.43
C GLU A 484 4.49 16.17 29.42
N ALA A 485 5.15 15.49 30.37
CA ALA A 485 5.77 16.12 31.54
C ALA A 485 6.85 17.17 31.19
N ALA A 486 6.47 18.44 31.32
CA ALA A 486 7.34 19.60 31.17
C ALA A 486 8.39 19.62 32.30
N GLY A 487 9.57 19.06 32.05
CA GLY A 487 10.68 19.06 33.02
C GLY A 487 11.78 18.04 32.75
N GLN A 488 11.52 17.01 31.96
CA GLN A 488 12.49 15.94 31.65
C GLN A 488 13.25 16.14 30.32
N GLY A 489 13.02 17.26 29.63
CA GLY A 489 13.56 17.57 28.30
C GLY A 489 12.48 17.57 27.22
N PRO A 490 12.84 17.84 25.94
CA PRO A 490 11.89 17.80 24.84
C PRO A 490 11.48 16.35 24.55
N LEU A 491 10.16 16.08 24.55
CA LEU A 491 9.56 14.78 24.18
C LEU A 491 9.95 13.59 25.09
N PRO A 492 9.70 13.64 26.42
CA PRO A 492 10.12 12.59 27.34
C PRO A 492 9.48 11.23 27.11
N GLY A 493 8.34 11.19 26.41
CA GLY A 493 7.65 9.97 26.02
C GLY A 493 8.46 9.04 25.11
N THR A 494 9.56 9.49 24.48
CA THR A 494 10.35 8.60 23.62
C THR A 494 11.31 7.69 24.38
N TRP A 495 11.63 8.00 25.64
CA TRP A 495 12.52 7.21 26.50
C TRP A 495 11.90 6.87 27.88
N THR A 496 10.69 7.34 28.16
CA THR A 496 9.98 6.99 29.40
C THR A 496 9.22 5.69 29.19
N VAL A 497 9.39 4.72 30.10
CA VAL A 497 8.59 3.49 30.10
C VAL A 497 7.18 3.82 30.61
N PRO A 498 6.13 3.77 29.77
CA PRO A 498 4.77 4.01 30.22
C PRO A 498 4.26 2.87 31.11
N PRO A 499 3.41 3.17 32.11
CA PRO A 499 2.81 2.13 32.95
C PRO A 499 1.80 1.29 32.14
N GLY A 500 1.69 0.01 32.51
CA GLY A 500 0.63 -0.85 31.98
C GLY A 500 0.78 -1.26 30.51
N MET A 501 1.99 -1.20 29.94
CA MET A 501 2.27 -1.78 28.63
C MET A 501 2.74 -3.23 28.78
N ASN A 502 2.34 -4.10 27.84
CA ASN A 502 2.77 -5.48 27.80
C ASN A 502 2.82 -5.99 26.35
N ASP A 503 3.67 -6.98 26.08
CA ASP A 503 3.88 -7.58 24.76
C ASP A 503 2.99 -8.81 24.47
N GLN A 504 1.90 -8.95 25.24
CA GLN A 504 0.98 -10.09 25.23
C GLN A 504 -0.48 -9.70 24.96
N ASN A 505 -0.73 -8.43 24.61
CA ASN A 505 -2.07 -7.88 24.37
C ASN A 505 -3.03 -8.06 25.58
N GLN A 506 -2.50 -8.09 26.80
CA GLN A 506 -3.31 -8.17 28.02
C GLN A 506 -3.95 -6.81 28.31
N GLU A 507 -5.23 -6.83 28.67
CA GLU A 507 -5.95 -5.63 29.08
C GLU A 507 -5.25 -4.92 30.26
N ASP A 508 -5.20 -3.59 30.16
CA ASP A 508 -4.80 -2.73 31.26
C ASP A 508 -5.94 -1.76 31.59
N LEU A 509 -6.50 -1.89 32.81
CA LEU A 509 -7.63 -1.07 33.25
C LEU A 509 -7.26 0.42 33.41
N GLY A 510 -5.97 0.73 33.53
CA GLY A 510 -5.46 2.09 33.60
C GLY A 510 -5.56 2.86 32.28
N LYS A 511 -5.88 2.19 31.16
CA LYS A 511 -6.13 2.84 29.86
C LYS A 511 -7.53 3.45 29.76
N TYR A 512 -8.44 3.13 30.67
CA TYR A 512 -9.82 3.60 30.61
C TYR A 512 -10.06 4.85 31.45
N THR A 513 -10.91 5.70 30.92
CA THR A 513 -11.47 6.88 31.56
C THR A 513 -12.95 6.60 31.87
N ASN A 514 -13.43 7.09 33.01
CA ASN A 514 -14.85 6.96 33.34
C ASN A 514 -15.67 7.81 32.36
N ILE A 515 -16.77 7.26 31.83
CA ILE A 515 -17.64 7.98 30.89
C ILE A 515 -18.18 9.30 31.45
N SER A 516 -18.29 9.41 32.78
CA SER A 516 -18.68 10.64 33.45
C SER A 516 -17.66 11.78 33.34
N GLN A 517 -16.47 11.54 32.81
CA GLN A 517 -15.46 12.56 32.52
C GLN A 517 -15.41 12.94 31.03
N CYS A 518 -16.16 12.24 30.17
CA CYS A 518 -16.18 12.50 28.75
C CYS A 518 -17.05 13.72 28.44
N ASP A 519 -16.47 14.72 27.79
CA ASP A 519 -17.19 15.89 27.28
C ASP A 519 -17.78 15.63 25.90
N PHE A 520 -17.07 14.81 25.13
CA PHE A 520 -17.50 14.32 23.83
C PHE A 520 -17.33 12.81 23.76
N LEU A 521 -18.18 12.17 22.97
CA LEU A 521 -18.14 10.73 22.75
C LEU A 521 -18.34 10.42 21.28
N ILE A 522 -17.48 9.56 20.74
CA ILE A 522 -17.68 8.94 19.45
C ILE A 522 -18.49 7.67 19.65
N ASP A 523 -19.62 7.59 18.93
CA ASP A 523 -20.48 6.42 18.94
C ASP A 523 -21.00 6.11 17.53
N SER A 524 -21.37 4.86 17.31
CA SER A 524 -21.98 4.38 16.08
C SER A 524 -23.29 3.67 16.37
N PHE A 525 -24.26 3.84 15.48
CA PHE A 525 -25.56 3.22 15.61
C PHE A 525 -25.94 2.53 14.29
N PHE A 526 -26.18 1.22 14.37
CA PHE A 526 -26.68 0.41 13.26
C PHE A 526 -28.03 -0.17 13.66
N PRO A 527 -29.10 0.08 12.87
CA PRO A 527 -30.42 -0.45 13.19
C PRO A 527 -30.43 -1.98 13.33
N GLY A 528 -30.82 -2.47 14.49
CA GLY A 528 -30.89 -3.89 14.83
C GLY A 528 -29.66 -4.41 15.60
N ASP A 529 -28.67 -3.59 15.90
CA ASP A 529 -27.59 -3.97 16.82
C ASP A 529 -28.09 -4.00 18.27
N GLU A 530 -27.69 -5.05 19.00
CA GLU A 530 -27.99 -5.22 20.43
C GLU A 530 -27.10 -4.31 21.27
N GLU A 531 -27.66 -3.78 22.36
CA GLU A 531 -26.90 -3.06 23.38
C GLU A 531 -26.28 -4.02 24.39
N SER A 532 -25.12 -3.66 24.93
CA SER A 532 -24.54 -4.31 26.09
C SER A 532 -24.32 -3.31 27.22
N ALA A 533 -24.06 -3.80 28.43
CA ALA A 533 -23.74 -2.93 29.56
C ALA A 533 -22.50 -2.05 29.31
N LEU A 534 -21.55 -2.51 28.49
CA LEU A 534 -20.32 -1.79 28.14
C LEU A 534 -20.40 -1.03 26.81
N GLN A 535 -21.40 -1.30 25.99
CA GLN A 535 -21.62 -0.66 24.69
C GLN A 535 -23.09 -0.28 24.49
N PRO A 536 -23.68 0.56 25.37
CA PRO A 536 -25.03 1.04 25.17
C PRO A 536 -25.11 1.95 23.93
N HIS A 537 -26.32 2.14 23.41
CA HIS A 537 -26.56 3.06 22.29
C HIS A 537 -26.57 4.51 22.78
N TYR A 538 -25.40 5.09 23.02
CA TYR A 538 -25.26 6.47 23.51
C TYR A 538 -25.94 7.49 22.60
N ILE A 539 -25.99 7.24 21.29
CA ILE A 539 -26.74 8.06 20.33
C ILE A 539 -28.23 8.16 20.70
N LEU A 540 -28.84 7.11 21.27
CA LEU A 540 -30.26 7.10 21.64
C LEU A 540 -30.52 7.78 23.00
N ASP A 541 -29.52 7.92 23.85
CA ASP A 541 -29.64 8.67 25.12
C ASP A 541 -29.60 10.18 24.88
N LYS A 542 -30.75 10.73 24.50
CA LYS A 542 -30.94 12.17 24.27
C LYS A 542 -30.89 13.02 25.54
N SER A 543 -30.94 12.40 26.72
CA SER A 543 -30.93 13.09 28.01
C SER A 543 -29.50 13.49 28.40
N THR A 544 -28.52 12.61 28.15
CA THR A 544 -27.11 12.88 28.44
C THR A 544 -26.38 13.50 27.26
N TRP A 545 -26.73 13.08 26.03
CA TRP A 545 -25.96 13.40 24.83
C TRP A 545 -26.76 14.23 23.82
N GLU A 546 -26.07 15.19 23.19
CA GLU A 546 -26.54 15.89 22.01
C GLU A 546 -25.73 15.48 20.78
N GLU A 547 -26.40 15.31 19.64
CA GLU A 547 -25.73 15.00 18.37
C GLU A 547 -25.09 16.27 17.79
N LEU A 548 -23.77 16.33 17.73
CA LEU A 548 -23.05 17.47 17.14
C LEU A 548 -22.80 17.29 15.65
N SER A 549 -22.46 16.07 15.23
CA SER A 549 -22.25 15.73 13.82
C SER A 549 -22.39 14.24 13.61
N CYS A 550 -23.24 13.85 12.67
CA CYS A 550 -23.42 12.46 12.26
C CYS A 550 -23.18 12.32 10.76
N LYS A 551 -22.49 11.24 10.37
CA LYS A 551 -22.27 10.86 8.97
C LYS A 551 -22.71 9.43 8.75
N SER A 552 -23.14 9.12 7.52
CA SER A 552 -23.51 7.77 7.14
C SER A 552 -22.28 6.85 7.18
N PHE A 553 -22.47 5.64 7.71
CA PHE A 553 -21.47 4.59 7.72
C PHE A 553 -22.12 3.28 7.26
N LEU A 554 -21.43 2.51 6.42
CA LEU A 554 -22.04 1.32 5.82
C LEU A 554 -22.37 0.27 6.89
N ASP A 555 -23.62 -0.15 6.93
CA ASP A 555 -24.07 -1.26 7.76
C ASP A 555 -23.72 -2.59 7.06
N ALA A 556 -22.60 -3.18 7.45
CA ALA A 556 -22.10 -4.40 6.84
C ALA A 556 -22.98 -5.62 7.14
N LYS A 557 -23.71 -5.63 8.26
CA LYS A 557 -24.58 -6.75 8.67
C LYS A 557 -25.83 -6.82 7.78
N ARG A 558 -26.47 -5.67 7.53
CA ARG A 558 -27.68 -5.59 6.69
C ARG A 558 -27.42 -5.39 5.21
N THR A 559 -26.19 -5.06 4.81
CA THR A 559 -25.84 -4.91 3.39
C THR A 559 -25.43 -6.24 2.76
N GLY A 560 -26.11 -6.62 1.68
CA GLY A 560 -25.77 -7.79 0.89
C GLY A 560 -24.35 -7.75 0.30
N LEU A 561 -23.81 -8.92 -0.05
CA LEU A 561 -22.42 -9.08 -0.48
C LEU A 561 -22.01 -8.10 -1.60
N LEU A 562 -22.82 -7.98 -2.65
CA LEU A 562 -22.48 -7.12 -3.80
C LEU A 562 -22.35 -5.64 -3.40
N GLY A 563 -23.25 -5.16 -2.53
CA GLY A 563 -23.21 -3.78 -2.01
C GLY A 563 -22.01 -3.52 -1.10
N ARG A 564 -21.45 -4.55 -0.46
CA ARG A 564 -20.18 -4.46 0.29
C ARG A 564 -18.95 -4.47 -0.62
N ILE A 565 -18.99 -5.19 -1.74
CA ILE A 565 -17.84 -5.33 -2.64
C ILE A 565 -17.66 -4.11 -3.55
N ILE A 566 -18.75 -3.63 -4.17
CA ILE A 566 -18.75 -2.52 -5.13
C ILE A 566 -19.77 -1.45 -4.76
N TRP A 567 -19.57 -0.23 -5.26
CA TRP A 567 -20.57 0.83 -5.16
C TRP A 567 -21.79 0.51 -6.00
N ILE A 568 -22.97 0.62 -5.36
CA ILE A 568 -24.26 0.44 -6.00
C ILE A 568 -25.06 1.72 -5.75
N PRO A 569 -25.59 2.37 -6.79
CA PRO A 569 -26.39 3.58 -6.63
C PRO A 569 -27.72 3.26 -5.94
N ASN A 570 -28.15 4.14 -5.03
CA ASN A 570 -29.46 4.04 -4.38
C ASN A 570 -30.55 4.63 -5.27
N LEU A 571 -30.88 3.95 -6.37
CA LEU A 571 -31.93 4.36 -7.29
C LEU A 571 -33.22 3.54 -7.04
N PRO A 572 -34.42 4.12 -7.25
CA PRO A 572 -35.69 3.45 -6.95
C PRO A 572 -35.89 2.10 -7.67
N PHE A 573 -35.28 1.94 -8.86
CA PHE A 573 -35.36 0.72 -9.66
C PHE A 573 -34.34 -0.36 -9.27
N VAL A 574 -33.35 -0.05 -8.42
CA VAL A 574 -32.39 -1.05 -7.93
C VAL A 574 -33.05 -1.86 -6.83
N PRO A 575 -33.10 -3.21 -6.93
CA PRO A 575 -33.73 -4.05 -5.91
C PRO A 575 -33.20 -3.77 -4.50
N ALA A 576 -34.10 -3.70 -3.51
CA ALA A 576 -33.76 -3.36 -2.13
C ALA A 576 -32.69 -4.28 -1.48
N LYS A 577 -32.56 -5.51 -1.98
CA LYS A 577 -31.54 -6.50 -1.55
C LYS A 577 -30.12 -6.14 -2.03
N LEU A 578 -30.01 -5.36 -3.12
CA LEU A 578 -28.74 -4.90 -3.68
C LEU A 578 -28.35 -3.50 -3.17
N GLN A 579 -29.33 -2.72 -2.71
CA GLN A 579 -29.07 -1.40 -2.15
C GLN A 579 -28.23 -1.49 -0.86
N ARG A 580 -27.33 -0.53 -0.69
CA ARG A 580 -26.51 -0.39 0.51
C ARG A 580 -27.36 0.09 1.68
N LYS A 581 -27.20 -0.55 2.84
CA LYS A 581 -27.83 -0.15 4.09
C LYS A 581 -26.83 0.64 4.93
N TRP A 582 -27.34 1.60 5.69
CA TRP A 582 -26.53 2.58 6.39
C TRP A 582 -26.90 2.61 7.86
N GLY A 583 -25.88 2.75 8.69
CA GLY A 583 -25.98 3.26 10.05
C GLY A 583 -25.44 4.69 10.13
N GLN A 584 -25.19 5.14 11.35
CA GLN A 584 -24.65 6.46 11.65
C GLN A 584 -23.38 6.32 12.48
N TYR A 585 -22.41 7.19 12.19
CA TYR A 585 -21.22 7.39 13.01
C TYR A 585 -21.22 8.86 13.44
N CYS A 586 -21.21 9.10 14.74
CA CYS A 586 -21.55 10.39 15.32
C CYS A 586 -20.50 10.86 16.32
N LEU A 587 -20.25 12.17 16.30
CA LEU A 587 -19.70 12.92 17.41
C LEU A 587 -20.86 13.41 18.27
N LEU A 588 -20.89 12.95 19.52
CA LEU A 588 -21.81 13.38 20.56
C LEU A 588 -21.13 14.39 21.48
N GLY A 589 -21.86 15.42 21.87
CA GLY A 589 -21.49 16.35 22.95
C GLY A 589 -22.29 16.03 24.19
N ARG A 590 -21.68 16.12 25.36
CA ARG A 590 -22.42 15.95 26.60
C ARG A 590 -23.23 17.20 26.91
N ARG A 591 -24.50 17.02 27.27
CA ARG A 591 -25.33 18.11 27.76
C ARG A 591 -24.81 18.56 29.13
N LYS A 592 -24.73 19.88 29.33
CA LYS A 592 -24.54 20.42 30.68
C LYS A 592 -25.82 20.12 31.44
N ALA A 593 -25.70 19.63 32.68
CA ALA A 593 -26.86 19.54 33.55
C ALA A 593 -27.50 20.93 33.67
N ASP A 594 -28.80 21.03 33.44
CA ASP A 594 -29.54 22.26 33.71
C ASP A 594 -29.45 22.54 35.21
N THR A 595 -28.46 23.35 35.60
CA THR A 595 -28.49 24.04 36.89
C THR A 595 -29.50 25.19 36.77
N SER A 596 -30.77 24.86 36.62
CA SER A 596 -31.86 25.77 36.92
C SER A 596 -32.04 25.75 38.45
N PHE A 597 -31.44 26.74 39.11
CA PHE A 597 -31.76 27.09 40.50
C PHE A 597 -33.15 27.71 40.59
#